data_AF-A0A2H3B7S9-F1
#
_entry.id   AF-A0A2H3B7S9-F1
#
_cell.length_a   1.000
_cell.length_b   1.000
_cell.length_c   1.000
_cell.angle_alpha   90.00
_cell.angle_beta   90.00
_cell.angle_gamma   90.00
#
_symmetry.space_group_name_H-M   'P 1'
#
loop_
_entity.id
_entity.type
_entity.pdbx_description
1 polymer ?
#
loop_
_entity_poly.entity_id
_entity_poly.type
_entity_poly.pdbx_seq_one_letter_code
_entity_poly.pdbx_strand_id
1 'polypeptide(L)' 'LTFMDLHRRMGHIAPEAARRLVLDGLVDGVELEDVGGVPTFCESCVFAKAKRKSVPKEREGQRKRTYGEEVYSDLW' A
#
# COMPACT_ATOMS: atom_id res chain seq x y z
N LEU A 1 11.63 4.47 21.10
CA LEU A 1 11.36 3.69 19.86
C LEU A 1 10.30 4.43 19.05
N THR A 2 10.41 4.57 17.72
CA THR A 2 9.29 5.13 16.93
C THR A 2 8.27 4.05 16.57
N PHE A 3 7.02 4.43 16.28
CA PHE A 3 6.03 3.46 15.81
C PHE A 3 6.42 2.86 14.44
N MET A 4 7.21 3.58 13.62
CA MET A 4 7.76 3.06 12.36
C MET A 4 8.87 2.03 12.57
N ASP A 5 9.68 2.18 13.62
CA ASP A 5 10.65 1.16 14.01
C ASP A 5 9.94 -0.10 14.51
N LEU A 6 8.90 0.08 15.33
CA LEU A 6 8.09 -1.03 15.83
C LEU A 6 7.37 -1.75 14.67
N HIS A 7 6.79 -1.00 13.74
CA HIS A 7 6.22 -1.51 12.48
C HIS A 7 7.19 -2.46 11.75
N ARG A 8 8.46 -2.08 11.59
CA ARG A 8 9.49 -2.92 10.94
C ARG A 8 9.86 -4.13 11.78
N ARG A 9 10.09 -3.95 13.09
CA ARG A 9 10.45 -5.03 14.02
C ARG A 9 9.36 -6.10 14.15
N MET A 10 8.09 -5.70 13.98
CA MET A 10 6.94 -6.59 14.00
C MET A 10 6.59 -7.18 12.63
N GLY A 11 7.51 -7.12 11.65
CA GLY A 11 7.30 -7.74 10.34
C GLY A 11 6.36 -6.95 9.43
N HIS A 12 6.43 -5.62 9.46
CA HIS A 12 5.67 -4.74 8.58
C HIS A 12 4.13 -4.83 8.73
N ILE A 13 3.63 -4.97 9.97
CA ILE A 13 2.20 -4.81 10.31
C ILE A 13 1.69 -3.41 9.99
N ALA A 14 0.40 -3.09 10.01
CA ALA A 14 -0.01 -1.69 9.78
C ALA A 14 0.66 -0.75 10.82
N PRO A 15 1.25 0.40 10.44
CA PRO A 15 1.87 1.32 11.40
C PRO A 15 0.93 1.75 12.53
N GLU A 16 -0.35 1.97 12.22
CA GLU A 16 -1.37 2.27 13.24
C GLU A 16 -1.64 1.09 14.17
N ALA A 17 -1.56 -0.16 13.67
CA ALA A 17 -1.66 -1.33 14.53
C ALA A 17 -0.48 -1.41 15.49
N ALA A 18 0.75 -1.16 15.02
CA ALA A 18 1.93 -1.10 15.89
C ALA A 18 1.77 -0.04 16.99
N ARG A 19 1.27 1.15 16.63
CA ARG A 19 0.96 2.23 17.57
C ARG A 19 -0.08 1.81 18.61
N ARG A 20 -1.21 1.25 18.16
CA ARG A 20 -2.30 0.81 19.04
C ARG A 20 -1.90 -0.32 19.97
N LEU A 21 -1.06 -1.25 19.54
CA LEU A 21 -0.58 -2.34 20.40
C LEU A 21 0.12 -1.82 21.66
N VAL A 22 0.88 -0.73 21.54
CA VAL A 22 1.54 -0.10 22.70
C VAL A 22 0.55 0.75 23.50
N LEU A 23 -0.28 1.57 22.84
CA LEU A 23 -1.23 2.46 23.53
C LEU A 23 -2.35 1.71 24.25
N ASP A 24 -2.79 0.59 23.70
CA ASP A 24 -3.82 -0.28 24.27
C ASP A 24 -3.22 -1.22 25.35
N GLY A 25 -1.91 -1.12 25.64
CA GLY A 25 -1.24 -1.93 26.66
C GLY A 25 -1.12 -3.42 26.32
N LEU A 26 -1.13 -3.77 25.03
CA LEU A 26 -1.04 -5.15 24.54
C LEU A 26 0.41 -5.62 24.32
N VAL A 27 1.37 -4.70 24.38
CA VAL A 27 2.80 -4.96 24.29
C VAL A 27 3.50 -4.23 25.44
N ASP A 28 4.14 -5.00 26.30
CA ASP A 28 4.88 -4.49 27.46
C ASP A 28 6.33 -4.14 27.11
N GLY A 29 6.95 -3.27 27.92
CA GLY A 29 8.37 -2.94 27.85
C GLY A 29 8.78 -2.08 26.65
N VAL A 30 7.82 -1.43 26.00
CA VAL A 30 8.05 -0.54 24.85
C VAL A 30 7.43 0.83 25.12
N GLU A 31 8.25 1.88 25.08
CA GLU A 31 7.78 3.27 25.06
C GLU A 31 7.98 3.89 23.66
N LEU A 32 6.91 4.50 23.14
CA LEU A 32 6.92 5.17 21.84
C LEU A 32 7.28 6.65 22.00
N GLU A 33 8.32 7.10 21.30
CA GLU A 33 8.81 8.49 21.34
C GLU A 33 8.00 9.44 20.44
N ASP A 34 7.36 8.90 19.40
CA ASP A 34 6.67 9.67 18.37
C ASP A 34 5.21 9.20 18.25
N VAL A 35 4.28 10.01 18.75
CA VAL A 35 2.84 9.68 18.82
C VAL A 35 2.01 10.52 17.83
N GLY A 36 2.65 11.39 17.04
CA GLY A 36 1.98 12.41 16.24
C GLY A 36 2.12 12.23 14.72
N GLY A 37 0.97 12.30 14.01
CA GLY A 37 0.72 12.97 12.71
C GLY A 37 1.64 12.84 11.49
N VAL A 38 2.81 12.20 11.55
CA VAL A 38 3.72 12.14 10.41
C VAL A 38 3.20 11.13 9.37
N PRO A 39 3.14 11.51 8.08
CA PRO A 39 2.78 10.57 7.02
C PRO A 39 3.68 9.33 7.05
N THR A 40 3.06 8.16 7.12
CA THR A 40 3.78 6.89 7.21
C THR A 40 4.17 6.44 5.81
N PHE A 41 5.46 6.57 5.48
CA PHE A 41 6.01 6.01 4.24
C PHE A 41 6.97 4.86 4.55
N CYS A 42 6.61 3.66 4.11
CA CYS A 42 7.49 2.51 4.10
C CYS A 42 7.53 1.94 2.69
N GLU A 43 8.67 2.05 2.02
CA GLU A 43 8.90 1.59 0.66
C GLU A 43 8.55 0.11 0.48
N SER A 44 9.03 -0.75 1.38
CA SER A 44 8.72 -2.19 1.37
C SER A 44 7.22 -2.46 1.44
N CYS A 45 6.49 -1.74 2.30
CA CYS A 45 5.04 -1.90 2.40
C CYS A 45 4.31 -1.37 1.17
N VAL A 46 4.75 -0.24 0.62
CA VAL A 46 4.15 0.32 -0.58
C VAL A 46 4.32 -0.66 -1.74
N PHE A 47 5.53 -1.15 -2.00
CA PHE A 47 5.75 -2.05 -3.13
C PHE A 47 5.14 -3.44 -2.91
N ALA A 48 5.08 -3.95 -1.69
CA ALA A 48 4.50 -5.27 -1.41
C ALA A 48 2.97 -5.25 -1.26
N LYS A 49 2.37 -4.16 -0.76
CA LYS A 49 0.94 -4.09 -0.39
C LYS A 49 0.15 -3.07 -1.19
N ALA A 50 0.76 -2.30 -2.11
CA ALA A 50 0.02 -1.38 -2.96
C ALA A 50 -1.08 -2.14 -3.70
N LYS A 51 -2.32 -1.68 -3.52
CA LYS A 51 -3.44 -2.18 -4.30
C LYS A 51 -3.27 -1.68 -5.74
N ARG A 52 -3.16 -2.59 -6.69
CA ARG A 52 -3.33 -2.25 -8.10
C ARG A 52 -4.83 -2.08 -8.38
N LYS A 53 -5.20 -1.07 -9.17
CA LYS A 53 -6.55 -1.01 -9.76
C LYS A 53 -6.77 -2.30 -10.54
N SER A 54 -7.94 -2.92 -10.36
CA SER A 54 -8.30 -4.11 -11.15
C SER A 54 -8.22 -3.77 -12.63
N VAL A 55 -7.62 -4.65 -13.43
CA VAL A 55 -7.72 -4.56 -14.88
C VAL A 55 -9.17 -4.86 -15.24
N PRO A 56 -9.87 -3.99 -16.00
CA PRO A 56 -11.22 -4.27 -16.47
C PRO A 56 -11.28 -5.61 -17.20
N LYS A 57 -12.34 -6.39 -16.96
CA LYS A 57 -12.54 -7.67 -17.66
C LYS A 57 -12.93 -7.48 -19.11
N GLU A 58 -13.49 -6.32 -19.44
CA GLU A 58 -13.92 -5.95 -20.77
C GLU A 58 -13.28 -4.63 -21.17
N ARG A 59 -13.13 -4.42 -22.48
CA ARG A 59 -12.60 -3.17 -23.02
C ARG A 59 -13.55 -2.03 -22.67
N GLU A 60 -13.09 -1.12 -21.82
CA GLU A 60 -13.74 0.15 -21.58
C GLU A 60 -13.38 1.15 -22.70
N GLY A 61 -14.32 2.04 -23.06
CA GLY A 61 -14.11 3.10 -24.06
C GLY A 61 -14.78 2.85 -25.41
N GLN A 62 -14.96 3.93 -26.19
CA GLN A 62 -15.70 3.87 -27.44
C GLN A 62 -14.99 2.99 -28.47
N ARG A 63 -15.71 2.06 -29.09
CA ARG A 63 -15.20 1.29 -30.24
C ARG A 63 -15.17 2.19 -31.47
N LYS A 64 -14.08 2.15 -32.22
CA LYS A 64 -14.01 2.82 -33.53
C LYS A 64 -14.99 2.16 -34.49
N ARG A 65 -15.73 3.00 -35.23
CA ARG A 65 -16.79 2.56 -36.14
C ARG A 65 -16.30 2.41 -37.58
N THR A 66 -15.15 3.00 -37.88
CA THR A 66 -14.57 3.00 -39.22
C THR A 66 -13.49 1.93 -39.32
N TYR A 67 -13.55 1.13 -40.38
CA TYR A 67 -12.54 0.12 -40.66
C TYR A 67 -11.17 0.76 -40.91
N GLY A 68 -10.11 0.20 -40.32
CA GLY A 68 -8.73 0.68 -40.50
C GLY A 68 -8.37 1.96 -39.74
N GLU A 69 -9.28 2.52 -38.93
CA GLU A 69 -9.00 3.74 -38.14
C GLU A 69 -7.93 3.51 -37.06
N GLU A 70 -7.82 2.29 -36.55
CA GLU A 70 -6.85 1.92 -35.53
C GLU A 70 -6.42 0.46 -35.72
N VAL A 71 -5.11 0.21 -35.72
CA VAL A 71 -4.52 -1.12 -35.85
C VAL A 71 -3.63 -1.36 -34.63
N TYR A 72 -3.95 -2.40 -33.86
CA TYR A 72 -3.10 -2.88 -32.77
C TYR A 72 -2.30 -4.07 -33.27
N SER A 73 -0.97 -3.99 -33.14
CA SER A 73 -0.05 -5.09 -33.43
C SER A 73 0.79 -5.37 -32.18
N ASP A 74 1.02 -6.64 -31.90
CA ASP A 74 1.90 -7.06 -30.80
C ASP A 74 3.01 -7.95 -31.34
N LEU A 75 4.18 -7.87 -30.72
CA LEU A 75 5.30 -8.76 -31.03
C LEU A 75 5.28 -9.89 -30.00
N TRP A 76 5.05 -11.10 -30.51
CA TRP A 76 5.24 -12.34 -29.75
C TRP A 76 6.71 -12.63 -29.51
#